data_AF-A0A5J4PN40-F1
#
_entry.id   AF-A0A5J4PN40-F1
#
_cell.length_a   1.000
_cell.length_b   1.000
_cell.length_c   1.000
_cell.angle_alpha   90.00
_cell.angle_beta   90.00
_cell.angle_gamma   90.00
#
_symmetry.space_group_name_H-M   'P 1'
#
loop_
_entity.id
_entity.type
_entity.pdbx_description
1 polymer ?
#
loop_
_entity_poly.entity_id
_entity_poly.type
_entity_poly.pdbx_seq_one_letter_code
_entity_poly.pdbx_strand_id
1 'polypeptide(L)' 'KRQNGYHRGSLNEVVMFRYKRIFGGELDAGTFENQKTEVKLNCLTLNTFTGMGMPDAYKVS' A
#
# COMPACT_ATOMS: atom_id res chain seq x y z
N LYS A 1 -26.49 -15.70 -3.82
CA LYS A 1 -25.65 -14.49 -3.65
C LYS A 1 -24.18 -14.85 -3.95
N ARG A 2 -23.68 -14.56 -5.16
CA ARG A 2 -22.26 -14.78 -5.51
C ARG A 2 -21.42 -13.65 -4.91
N GLN A 3 -20.94 -13.84 -3.67
CA GLN A 3 -20.12 -12.87 -2.93
C GLN A 3 -18.60 -13.13 -3.05
N ASN A 4 -18.16 -14.10 -3.85
CA ASN A 4 -16.77 -14.57 -3.80
C ASN A 4 -15.74 -13.67 -4.51
N GLY A 5 -16.15 -12.76 -5.39
CA GLY A 5 -15.24 -11.91 -6.18
C GLY A 5 -15.11 -10.47 -5.68
N TYR A 6 -16.23 -9.86 -5.28
CA TYR A 6 -16.29 -8.47 -4.83
C TYR A 6 -15.44 -8.20 -3.59
N HIS A 7 -15.30 -9.19 -2.70
CA HIS A 7 -14.53 -9.03 -1.47
C HIS A 7 -13.03 -8.85 -1.74
N ARG A 8 -12.45 -9.59 -2.69
CA ARG A 8 -11.01 -9.52 -2.98
C ARG A 8 -10.62 -8.23 -3.71
N GLY A 9 -11.47 -7.78 -4.64
CA GLY A 9 -11.28 -6.51 -5.33
C GLY A 9 -11.37 -5.33 -4.37
N SER A 10 -12.39 -5.31 -3.52
CA SER A 10 -12.57 -4.28 -2.49
C SER A 10 -11.40 -4.24 -1.49
N LEU A 11 -10.87 -5.40 -1.06
CA LEU A 11 -9.68 -5.46 -0.22
C LEU A 11 -8.46 -4.84 -0.92
N ASN A 12 -8.22 -5.18 -2.18
CA ASN A 12 -7.12 -4.61 -2.95
C ASN A 12 -7.29 -3.10 -3.13
N GLU A 13 -8.50 -2.61 -3.37
CA GLU A 13 -8.80 -1.19 -3.50
C GLU A 13 -8.49 -0.44 -2.20
N VAL A 14 -8.90 -0.97 -1.05
CA VAL A 14 -8.60 -0.39 0.27
C VAL A 14 -7.08 -0.37 0.53
N VAL A 15 -6.36 -1.44 0.19
CA VAL A 15 -4.91 -1.50 0.34
C VAL A 15 -4.23 -0.46 -0.56
N MET A 16 -4.64 -0.36 -1.82
CA MET A 16 -4.08 0.62 -2.77
C MET A 16 -4.42 2.06 -2.40
N PHE A 17 -5.61 2.32 -1.88
CA PHE A 17 -5.98 3.62 -1.34
C PHE A 17 -5.07 4.03 -0.18
N ARG A 18 -4.83 3.12 0.77
CA ARG A 18 -3.91 3.36 1.90
C ARG A 18 -2.47 3.56 1.43
N TYR A 19 -2.01 2.74 0.49
CA TYR A 19 -0.68 2.86 -0.12
C TYR A 19 -0.47 4.27 -0.67
N LYS A 20 -1.40 4.74 -1.52
CA LYS A 20 -1.31 6.06 -2.15
C LYS A 20 -1.39 7.20 -1.14
N ARG A 21 -2.20 7.05 -0.08
CA ARG A 21 -2.34 8.06 0.98
C ARG A 21 -1.07 8.21 1.82
N ILE A 22 -0.38 7.10 2.11
CA ILE A 22 0.77 7.07 3.01
C ILE A 22 2.08 7.37 2.27
N PHE A 23 2.33 6.71 1.13
CA PHE A 23 3.61 6.81 0.41
C PHE A 23 3.55 7.75 -0.79
N GLY A 24 2.35 8.16 -1.21
CA GLY A 24 2.13 8.93 -2.43
C GLY A 24 1.81 8.03 -3.64
N GLY A 25 1.58 8.67 -4.78
CA GLY A 25 1.19 8.01 -6.03
C GLY A 25 2.35 7.62 -6.95
N GLU A 26 3.58 8.00 -6.59
CA GLU A 26 4.76 7.92 -7.46
C GLU A 26 5.89 7.15 -6.75
N LEU A 27 6.76 6.52 -7.54
CA LEU A 27 7.97 5.87 -7.07
C LEU A 27 9.15 6.78 -7.37
N ASP A 28 9.99 7.00 -6.37
CA ASP A 28 11.10 7.96 -6.45
C ASP A 28 12.41 7.28 -6.89
N ALA A 29 12.49 5.95 -6.74
CA ALA A 29 13.67 5.21 -7.14
C ALA A 29 13.98 5.34 -8.65
N GLY A 30 15.20 5.78 -8.97
CA GLY A 30 15.64 6.06 -10.35
C GLY A 30 15.86 4.83 -11.25
N THR A 31 15.85 3.61 -10.71
CA THR A 31 15.96 2.37 -11.50
C THR A 31 14.81 1.42 -11.19
N PHE A 32 14.40 0.60 -12.16
CA PHE A 32 13.29 -0.36 -11.98
C PHE A 32 13.52 -1.35 -10.83
N GLU A 33 14.74 -1.85 -10.65
CA GLU A 33 15.07 -2.74 -9.53
C GLU A 33 14.95 -2.03 -8.18
N ASN A 34 15.32 -0.75 -8.12
CA ASN A 34 15.15 0.04 -6.91
C ASN A 34 13.66 0.34 -6.66
N GLN A 35 12.87 0.63 -7.69
CA GLN A 35 11.41 0.81 -7.61
C GLN A 35 10.71 -0.45 -7.09
N LYS A 36 11.12 -1.62 -7.58
CA LYS A 36 10.62 -2.91 -7.07
C LYS A 36 10.95 -3.11 -5.60
N THR A 37 12.13 -2.67 -5.17
CA THR A 37 12.56 -2.73 -3.77
C THR A 37 11.78 -1.73 -2.91
N GLU A 38 11.56 -0.51 -3.40
CA GLU A 38 10.73 0.53 -2.77
C GLU A 38 9.30 0.02 -2.53
N VAL A 39 8.65 -0.54 -3.55
CA VAL A 39 7.30 -1.11 -3.41
C VAL A 39 7.26 -2.23 -2.38
N LYS A 40 8.28 -3.10 -2.33
CA LYS A 40 8.37 -4.17 -1.30
C LYS A 40 8.46 -3.58 0.10
N LEU A 41 9.28 -2.56 0.32
CA LEU A 41 9.43 -1.89 1.61
C LEU A 41 8.12 -1.20 2.04
N ASN A 42 7.45 -0.55 1.11
CA ASN A 42 6.15 0.10 1.36
C ASN A 42 5.07 -0.93 1.76
N CYS A 43 5.02 -2.08 1.07
CA CYS A 43 4.12 -3.19 1.43
C CYS A 43 4.44 -3.77 2.82
N LEU A 44 5.72 -3.96 3.16
CA LEU A 44 6.13 -4.43 4.50
C LEU A 44 5.73 -3.43 5.58
N THR A 45 5.87 -2.13 5.31
CA THR A 45 5.45 -1.06 6.21
C THR A 45 3.93 -1.08 6.43
N LEU A 46 3.13 -1.22 5.37
CA LEU A 46 1.67 -1.38 5.46
C LEU A 46 1.24 -2.61 6.28
N ASN A 47 1.93 -3.72 6.12
CA ASN A 47 1.67 -4.92 6.91
C ASN A 47 1.96 -4.67 8.40
N THR A 48 3.04 -3.95 8.69
CA THR A 48 3.40 -3.54 10.06
C THR A 48 2.34 -2.62 10.66
N PHE A 49 1.89 -1.62 9.90
CA PHE A 49 0.79 -0.73 10.32
C PHE A 49 -0.50 -1.50 10.59
N THR A 50 -0.84 -2.46 9.74
CA THR A 50 -1.99 -3.33 9.94
C THR A 50 -1.91 -4.10 11.26
N GLY A 51 -0.72 -4.62 11.61
CA GLY A 51 -0.48 -5.27 12.90
C GLY A 51 -0.60 -4.35 14.12
N MET A 52 -0.38 -3.04 13.95
CA MET A 52 -0.47 -2.04 15.02
C MET A 52 -1.85 -1.33 15.09
N GLY A 53 -2.86 -1.80 14.34
CA GLY A 53 -4.19 -1.18 14.35
C GLY A 53 -4.39 -0.06 13.33
N MET A 54 -3.54 -0.01 12.30
CA MET A 54 -3.58 0.95 11.18
C MET A 54 -3.52 2.42 11.65
N PRO A 55 -2.36 2.89 12.16
CA PRO A 55 -2.20 4.29 12.52
C PRO A 55 -2.37 5.23 11.32
N ASP A 56 -2.80 6.45 11.58
CA ASP A 56 -2.79 7.50 10.56
C ASP A 56 -1.35 7.93 10.25
N ALA A 57 -0.99 7.82 8.98
CA ALA A 57 0.32 8.20 8.46
C ALA A 57 0.14 8.95 7.13
N TYR A 58 1.03 9.90 6.86
CA TYR A 58 1.07 10.67 5.64
C TYR A 58 2.53 11.01 5.27
N LYS A 59 2.80 11.12 3.98
CA LYS A 59 4.10 11.56 3.48
C LYS A 59 4.29 13.04 3.81
N VAL A 60 5.36 13.38 4.53
CA VAL A 60 5.84 14.75 4.69
C VAL A 60 6.84 15.01 3.58
N SER A 61 6.54 15.98 2.70
CA SER A 61 7.37 16.37 1.55
C SER A 61 7.97 17.74 1.79
#